data_AF-A0A0W8JFH8-F1
#
_entry.id   AF-A0A0W8JFH8-F1
#
_cell.length_a   1.000
_cell.length_b   1.000
_cell.length_c   1.000
_cell.angle_alpha   90.00
_cell.angle_beta   90.00
_cell.angle_gamma   90.00
#
_symmetry.space_group_name_H-M   'P 1'
#
loop_
_entity.id
_entity.type
_entity.pdbx_description
1 polymer ?
#
loop_
_entity_poly.entity_id
_entity_poly.type
_entity_poly.pdbx_seq_one_letter_code
_entity_poly.pdbx_strand_id
1 'polypeptide(L)'
;MIVYYKSNGLIVSVQSEPVSDVFNAYQSINLELSENELANIATYRVVNGELVQSTELIEQYQKVKLANAAIESERRKKDAIRSDIAQTAGDSLSLLGTTSDVALLLLFEVAKMAQDIHSATSLEDVKEAAKPINDLFNSLVMKVNNGEVKLPYLEKGIDVVMNEIEQRSTLVTDALIANK
;
A
#
# COMPACT_ATOMS: atom_id res chain seq x y z
N MET A 1 7.17 7.81 33.95
CA MET A 1 6.46 9.11 34.16
C MET A 1 7.33 10.19 33.55
N ILE A 2 6.94 10.72 32.39
CA ILE A 2 7.68 11.79 31.72
C ILE A 2 6.90 13.09 31.95
N VAL A 3 7.55 14.08 32.56
CA VAL A 3 6.96 15.38 32.90
C VAL A 3 7.68 16.43 32.06
N TYR A 4 6.92 17.23 31.32
CA TYR A 4 7.45 18.25 30.44
C TYR A 4 7.03 19.66 30.89
N TYR A 5 7.97 20.60 30.78
CA TYR A 5 7.75 22.02 31.04
C TYR A 5 7.88 22.80 29.73
N LYS A 6 6.83 23.54 29.35
CA LYS A 6 6.94 24.67 28.41
C LYS A 6 7.27 25.91 29.22
N SER A 7 8.05 26.85 28.68
CA SER A 7 8.42 28.12 29.35
C SER A 7 7.24 29.04 29.69
N ASN A 8 6.00 28.62 29.46
CA ASN A 8 4.77 29.36 29.72
C ASN A 8 3.80 28.61 30.66
N GLY A 9 4.28 27.66 31.47
CA GLY A 9 3.53 27.14 32.61
C GLY A 9 2.43 26.10 32.31
N LEU A 10 2.47 25.41 31.17
CA LEU A 10 1.59 24.27 30.92
C LEU A 10 2.32 22.95 31.18
N ILE A 11 1.81 22.17 32.14
CA ILE A 11 2.24 20.80 32.44
C ILE A 11 1.37 19.87 31.60
N VAL A 12 1.97 19.16 30.64
CA VAL A 12 1.30 18.08 29.92
C VAL A 12 2.01 16.78 30.26
N SER A 13 1.32 15.89 31.00
CA SER A 13 1.79 14.54 31.27
C SER A 13 1.28 13.62 30.16
N VAL A 14 2.19 13.06 29.37
CA VAL A 14 1.86 11.93 28.48
C VAL A 14 2.56 10.71 29.04
N GLN A 15 1.76 9.74 29.46
CA GLN A 15 2.24 8.45 29.95
C GLN A 15 2.10 7.45 28.80
N SER A 16 3.04 7.47 27.86
CA SER A 16 3.12 6.43 26.83
C SER A 16 4.56 5.96 26.64
N GLU A 17 4.74 4.64 26.73
CA GLU A 17 5.79 3.91 26.04
C GLU A 17 5.10 3.25 24.85
N PRO A 18 5.58 3.43 23.59
CA PRO A 18 6.92 3.83 23.15
C PRO A 18 7.04 5.30 22.68
N VAL A 19 8.29 5.77 22.48
CA VAL A 19 8.67 7.13 22.01
C VAL A 19 7.97 7.53 20.69
N SER A 20 7.56 6.58 19.85
CA SER A 20 6.75 6.81 18.65
C SER A 20 5.41 7.49 18.97
N ASP A 21 4.80 7.10 20.08
CA ASP A 21 3.48 7.58 20.48
C ASP A 21 3.58 8.97 21.09
N VAL A 22 4.74 9.29 21.68
CA VAL A 22 5.06 10.63 22.18
C VAL A 22 5.18 11.62 21.02
N PHE A 23 5.91 11.27 19.95
CA PHE A 23 6.05 12.13 18.75
C PHE A 23 4.70 12.39 18.07
N ASN A 24 3.86 11.36 17.94
CA ASN A 24 2.52 11.49 17.37
C ASN A 24 1.55 12.26 18.30
N ALA A 25 1.67 12.09 19.62
CA ALA A 25 0.91 12.86 20.61
C ALA A 25 1.29 14.36 20.62
N TYR A 26 2.55 14.70 20.35
CA TYR A 26 2.98 16.09 20.19
C TYR A 26 2.49 16.74 18.90
N GLN A 27 2.33 15.98 17.82
CA GLN A 27 1.70 16.53 16.60
C GLN A 27 0.19 16.70 16.74
N SER A 28 -0.47 15.90 17.60
CA SER A 28 -1.92 15.99 17.83
C SER A 28 -2.32 17.06 18.84
N ILE A 29 -1.43 17.41 19.77
CA ILE A 29 -1.56 18.59 20.64
C ILE A 29 -0.91 19.75 19.90
N ASN A 30 -1.67 20.75 19.41
CA ASN A 30 -1.24 21.95 18.64
C ASN A 30 -0.08 22.77 19.27
N LEU A 31 1.08 22.17 19.45
CA LEU A 31 2.31 22.76 19.93
C LEU A 31 3.22 22.88 18.71
N GLU A 32 3.31 24.09 18.17
CA GLU A 32 4.27 24.46 17.12
C GLU A 32 5.70 24.45 17.71
N LEU A 33 6.21 23.27 18.04
CA LEU A 33 7.60 23.07 18.41
C LEU A 33 8.40 22.76 17.15
N SER A 34 9.53 23.42 17.00
CA SER A 34 10.51 23.07 15.97
C SER A 34 11.08 21.68 16.21
N GLU A 35 11.58 21.04 15.14
CA GLU A 35 12.19 19.71 15.22
C GLU A 35 13.35 19.66 16.23
N ASN A 36 14.08 20.78 16.38
CA ASN A 36 15.15 20.92 17.37
C ASN A 36 14.62 20.99 18.81
N GLU A 37 13.47 21.62 19.04
CA GLU A 37 12.83 21.67 20.36
C GLU A 37 12.28 20.29 20.75
N LEU A 38 11.69 19.57 19.81
CA LEU A 38 11.24 18.19 20.03
C LEU A 38 12.42 17.24 20.31
N ALA A 39 13.52 17.38 19.57
CA ALA A 39 14.74 16.60 19.81
C ALA A 39 15.35 16.88 21.20
N ASN A 40 15.38 18.15 21.61
CA ASN A 40 15.86 18.54 22.92
C ASN A 40 14.94 18.06 24.05
N ILE A 41 13.65 17.92 23.82
CA ILE A 41 12.71 17.42 24.84
C ILE A 41 12.78 15.89 24.97
N ALA A 42 12.96 15.18 23.85
CA ALA A 42 13.00 13.72 23.81
C ALA A 42 14.29 13.09 24.40
N THR A 43 15.30 13.90 24.74
CA THR A 43 16.66 13.43 25.11
C THR A 43 17.00 13.61 26.59
N TYR A 44 16.08 14.16 27.39
CA TYR A 44 16.30 14.47 28.81
C TYR A 44 15.34 13.69 29.71
N ARG A 45 15.80 13.44 30.95
CA ARG A 45 14.97 12.89 32.04
C ARG A 45 15.08 13.78 33.28
N VAL A 46 14.09 13.72 34.16
CA VAL A 46 14.13 14.41 35.45
C VAL A 46 14.79 13.50 36.48
N VAL A 47 15.87 13.97 37.11
CA VAL A 47 16.54 13.31 38.25
C VAL A 47 16.59 14.30 39.39
N ASN A 48 15.96 13.98 40.52
CA ASN A 48 15.91 14.86 41.70
C ASN A 48 15.37 16.28 41.43
N GLY A 49 14.45 16.43 40.46
CA GLY A 49 13.88 17.73 40.08
C GLY A 49 14.71 18.51 39.06
N GLU A 50 15.88 18.02 38.65
CA GLU A 50 16.72 18.62 37.62
C GLU A 50 16.60 17.88 36.29
N LEU A 51 16.64 18.63 35.18
CA LEU A 51 16.69 18.06 33.83
C LEU A 51 18.12 17.61 33.53
N VAL A 52 18.27 16.31 33.27
CA VAL A 52 19.56 15.69 32.95
C VAL A 52 19.44 15.00 31.59
N GLN A 53 20.42 15.26 30.70
CA GLN A 53 20.50 14.52 29.44
C GLN A 53 20.64 13.02 29.72
N SER A 54 19.88 12.21 28.99
CA SER A 54 19.90 10.76 29.08
C SER A 54 20.48 10.18 27.80
N THR A 55 21.66 9.54 27.90
CA THR A 55 22.30 8.84 26.77
C THR A 55 21.37 7.79 26.16
N GLU A 56 20.61 7.08 26.99
CA GLU A 56 19.64 6.07 26.53
C GLU A 56 18.51 6.70 25.70
N LEU A 57 17.96 7.83 26.13
CA LEU A 57 16.90 8.52 25.40
C LEU A 57 17.43 9.15 24.10
N ILE A 58 18.68 9.61 24.09
CA ILE A 58 19.37 10.07 22.88
C ILE A 58 19.48 8.94 21.85
N GLU A 59 19.93 7.77 22.27
CA GLU A 59 20.04 6.61 21.38
C GLU A 59 18.67 6.16 20.84
N GLN A 60 17.64 6.14 21.69
CA GLN A 60 16.27 5.79 21.28
C GLN A 60 15.70 6.80 20.28
N TYR A 61 15.84 8.11 20.55
CA TYR A 61 15.40 9.17 19.64
C TYR A 61 16.08 9.06 18.27
N GLN A 62 17.40 8.82 18.25
CA GLN A 62 18.14 8.64 16.99
C GLN A 62 17.65 7.41 16.20
N LYS A 63 17.40 6.28 16.88
CA LYS A 63 16.85 5.07 16.24
C LYS A 63 15.49 5.34 15.59
N VAL A 64 14.57 5.99 16.31
CA VAL A 64 13.23 6.34 15.80
C VAL A 64 13.33 7.32 14.63
N LYS A 65 14.19 8.35 14.74
CA LYS A 65 14.40 9.33 13.67
C LYS A 65 14.88 8.66 12.38
N LEU A 66 15.85 7.75 12.48
CA LEU A 66 16.36 7.00 11.34
C LEU A 66 15.30 6.07 10.74
N ALA A 67 14.54 5.36 11.57
CA ALA A 67 13.44 4.50 11.12
C ALA A 67 12.36 5.30 10.36
N ASN A 68 11.94 6.44 10.89
CA ASN A 68 10.95 7.31 10.25
C ASN A 68 11.47 7.88 8.93
N ALA A 69 12.74 8.29 8.88
CA ALA A 69 13.36 8.77 7.64
C ALA A 69 13.38 7.68 6.55
N ALA A 70 13.62 6.42 6.92
CA ALA A 70 13.56 5.28 6.01
C ALA A 70 12.13 5.03 5.50
N ILE A 71 11.13 5.04 6.39
CA ILE A 71 9.70 4.90 6.03
C ILE A 71 9.28 6.00 5.05
N GLU A 72 9.66 7.25 5.33
CA GLU A 72 9.31 8.39 4.48
C GLU A 72 10.05 8.36 3.13
N SER A 73 11.27 7.83 3.10
CA SER A 73 11.97 7.58 1.84
C SER A 73 11.22 6.56 0.97
N GLU A 74 10.80 5.44 1.55
CA GLU A 74 10.03 4.41 0.84
C GLU A 74 8.65 4.91 0.39
N ARG A 75 7.99 5.72 1.22
CA ARG A 75 6.72 6.36 0.85
C ARG A 75 6.89 7.26 -0.37
N ARG A 76 7.90 8.14 -0.35
CA ARG A 76 8.21 9.03 -1.48
C ARG A 76 8.51 8.28 -2.77
N LYS A 77 9.21 7.14 -2.70
CA LYS A 77 9.43 6.28 -3.88
C LYS A 77 8.10 5.74 -4.44
N LYS A 78 7.22 5.22 -3.57
CA LYS A 78 5.91 4.72 -4.00
C LYS A 78 5.04 5.81 -4.60
N ASP A 79 5.04 7.00 -4.01
CA ASP A 79 4.24 8.12 -4.49
C ASP A 79 4.79 8.67 -5.82
N ALA A 80 6.11 8.69 -6.01
CA ALA A 80 6.72 9.01 -7.30
C ALA A 80 6.30 8.02 -8.39
N ILE A 81 6.34 6.71 -8.11
CA ILE A 81 5.89 5.67 -9.05
C ILE A 81 4.40 5.84 -9.39
N ARG A 82 3.54 6.09 -8.39
CA ARG A 82 2.10 6.32 -8.63
C ARG A 82 1.84 7.55 -9.48
N SER A 83 2.59 8.62 -9.23
CA SER A 83 2.51 9.84 -10.04
C SER A 83 2.91 9.58 -11.48
N ASP A 84 3.98 8.81 -11.70
CA ASP A 84 4.43 8.45 -13.04
C ASP A 84 3.40 7.58 -13.77
N ILE A 85 2.84 6.57 -13.09
CA ILE A 85 1.73 5.76 -13.64
C ILE A 85 0.54 6.65 -14.00
N ALA A 86 0.11 7.55 -13.11
CA ALA A 86 -1.02 8.43 -13.36
C ALA A 86 -0.80 9.34 -14.58
N GLN A 87 0.42 9.83 -14.77
CA GLN A 87 0.79 10.69 -15.89
C GLN A 87 0.92 9.92 -17.22
N THR A 88 1.39 8.68 -17.18
CA THR A 88 1.75 7.91 -18.39
C THR A 88 0.68 6.91 -18.83
N ALA A 89 0.06 6.20 -17.89
CA ALA A 89 -0.92 5.15 -18.14
C ALA A 89 -2.37 5.58 -17.86
N GLY A 90 -2.56 6.71 -17.17
CA GLY A 90 -3.86 7.25 -16.79
C GLY A 90 -4.16 7.13 -15.29
N ASP A 91 -5.16 7.86 -14.83
CA ASP A 91 -5.57 7.86 -13.43
C ASP A 91 -6.24 6.54 -13.00
N SER A 92 -6.44 6.37 -11.68
CA SER A 92 -7.04 5.16 -11.12
C SER A 92 -8.42 4.82 -11.70
N LEU A 93 -9.22 5.83 -12.08
CA LEU A 93 -10.56 5.61 -12.64
C LEU A 93 -10.48 5.13 -14.09
N SER A 94 -9.57 5.70 -14.88
CA SER A 94 -9.30 5.29 -16.25
C SER A 94 -8.77 3.86 -16.30
N LEU A 95 -7.80 3.54 -15.44
CA LEU A 95 -7.25 2.18 -15.31
C LEU A 95 -8.32 1.17 -14.85
N LEU A 96 -9.20 1.57 -13.92
CA LEU A 96 -10.32 0.72 -13.50
C LEU A 96 -11.34 0.53 -14.63
N GLY A 97 -11.61 1.56 -15.42
CA GLY A 97 -12.46 1.49 -16.62
C GLY A 97 -11.91 0.48 -17.63
N THR A 98 -10.63 0.62 -18.01
CA THR A 98 -9.95 -0.34 -18.90
C THR A 98 -9.97 -1.77 -18.34
N THR A 99 -9.74 -1.94 -17.03
CA THR A 99 -9.81 -3.26 -16.39
C THR A 99 -11.23 -3.85 -16.48
N SER A 100 -12.24 -3.02 -16.26
CA SER A 100 -13.65 -3.43 -16.32
C SER A 100 -14.08 -3.82 -17.73
N ASP A 101 -13.64 -3.08 -18.75
CA ASP A 101 -13.90 -3.39 -20.15
C ASP A 101 -13.29 -4.75 -20.55
N VAL A 102 -12.03 -5.00 -20.15
CA VAL A 102 -11.36 -6.28 -20.41
C VAL A 102 -12.07 -7.43 -19.68
N ALA A 103 -12.47 -7.23 -18.42
CA ALA A 103 -13.20 -8.23 -17.65
C ALA A 103 -14.56 -8.55 -18.30
N LEU A 104 -15.31 -7.52 -18.71
CA LEU A 104 -16.61 -7.70 -19.37
C LEU A 104 -16.46 -8.42 -20.71
N LEU A 105 -15.49 -8.01 -21.53
CA LEU A 105 -15.19 -8.65 -22.81
C LEU A 105 -14.85 -10.14 -22.62
N LEU A 106 -13.99 -10.46 -21.66
CA LEU A 106 -13.62 -11.84 -21.34
C LEU A 106 -14.82 -12.64 -20.84
N LEU A 107 -15.58 -12.12 -19.88
CA LEU A 107 -16.75 -12.80 -19.31
C LEU A 107 -17.81 -13.08 -20.38
N PHE A 108 -18.06 -12.13 -21.27
CA PHE A 108 -19.03 -12.28 -22.35
C PHE A 108 -18.62 -13.37 -23.35
N GLU A 109 -17.35 -13.39 -23.78
CA GLU A 109 -16.87 -14.41 -24.71
C GLU A 109 -16.78 -15.80 -24.07
N VAL A 110 -16.43 -15.89 -22.79
CA VAL A 110 -16.49 -17.16 -22.03
C VAL A 110 -17.93 -17.65 -21.90
N ALA A 111 -18.90 -16.76 -21.67
CA ALA A 111 -20.31 -17.13 -21.59
C ALA A 111 -20.84 -17.66 -22.95
N LYS A 112 -20.47 -17.03 -24.07
CA LYS A 112 -20.77 -17.52 -25.42
C LYS A 112 -20.14 -18.89 -25.67
N MET A 113 -18.85 -19.04 -25.35
CA MET A 113 -18.17 -20.33 -25.46
C MET A 113 -18.88 -21.43 -24.65
N ALA A 114 -19.32 -21.13 -23.43
CA ALA A 114 -20.06 -22.08 -22.59
C ALA A 114 -21.42 -22.46 -23.21
N GLN A 115 -22.12 -21.51 -23.82
CA GLN A 115 -23.39 -21.77 -24.53
C GLN A 115 -23.18 -22.67 -25.77
N ASP A 116 -22.13 -22.41 -26.54
CA ASP A 116 -21.80 -23.19 -27.73
C ASP A 116 -21.34 -24.61 -27.35
N ILE A 117 -20.52 -24.75 -26.29
CA ILE A 117 -20.13 -26.05 -25.74
C ILE A 117 -21.34 -26.83 -25.23
N HIS A 118 -22.31 -26.16 -24.58
CA HIS A 118 -23.52 -26.84 -24.11
C HIS A 118 -24.33 -27.46 -25.25
N SER A 119 -24.31 -26.82 -26.42
CA SER A 119 -25.04 -27.26 -27.62
C SER A 119 -24.20 -28.19 -28.52
N ALA A 120 -22.93 -28.41 -28.17
CA ALA A 120 -22.00 -29.21 -28.96
C ALA A 120 -22.40 -30.70 -28.95
N THR A 121 -22.35 -31.31 -30.13
CA THR A 121 -22.66 -32.75 -30.31
C THR A 121 -21.41 -33.57 -30.59
N SER A 122 -20.28 -32.90 -30.85
CA SER A 122 -19.01 -33.52 -31.20
C SER A 122 -17.83 -32.77 -30.59
N LEU A 123 -16.66 -33.42 -30.59
CA LEU A 123 -15.41 -32.77 -30.20
C LEU A 123 -15.04 -31.62 -31.15
N GLU A 124 -15.45 -31.68 -32.42
CA GLU A 124 -15.16 -30.62 -33.38
C GLU A 124 -15.97 -29.36 -33.07
N ASP A 125 -17.25 -29.52 -32.69
CA ASP A 125 -18.10 -28.41 -32.22
C ASP A 125 -17.48 -27.71 -30.99
N VAL A 126 -16.88 -28.48 -30.07
CA VAL A 126 -16.18 -27.93 -28.89
C VAL A 126 -14.95 -27.11 -29.28
N LYS A 127 -14.18 -27.53 -30.29
CA LYS A 127 -13.03 -26.74 -30.78
C LYS A 127 -13.49 -25.46 -31.47
N GLU A 128 -14.54 -25.53 -32.28
CA GLU A 128 -15.12 -24.36 -32.93
C GLU A 128 -15.69 -23.37 -31.91
N ALA A 129 -16.28 -23.84 -30.80
CA ALA A 129 -16.72 -22.98 -29.70
C ALA A 129 -15.58 -22.18 -29.03
N ALA A 130 -14.35 -22.73 -29.00
CA ALA A 130 -13.18 -22.06 -28.43
C ALA A 130 -12.50 -21.08 -29.39
N LYS A 131 -12.83 -21.13 -30.69
CA LYS A 131 -12.17 -20.33 -31.73
C LYS A 131 -12.40 -18.82 -31.59
N PRO A 132 -13.61 -18.30 -31.31
CA PRO A 132 -13.84 -16.86 -31.20
C PRO A 132 -12.99 -16.21 -30.10
N ILE A 133 -12.94 -16.83 -28.91
CA ILE A 133 -12.13 -16.30 -27.80
C ILE A 133 -10.63 -16.40 -28.11
N ASN A 134 -10.19 -17.47 -28.77
CA ASN A 134 -8.80 -17.58 -29.23
C ASN A 134 -8.46 -16.47 -30.24
N ASP A 135 -9.29 -16.27 -31.26
CA ASP A 135 -9.05 -15.25 -32.28
C ASP A 135 -9.01 -13.84 -31.70
N LEU A 136 -9.86 -13.56 -30.71
CA LEU A 136 -9.89 -12.28 -30.00
C LEU A 136 -8.59 -11.99 -29.23
N PHE A 137 -8.07 -12.99 -28.49
CA PHE A 137 -6.92 -12.79 -27.62
C PHE A 137 -5.57 -13.19 -28.23
N ASN A 138 -5.56 -13.93 -29.35
CA ASN A 138 -4.32 -14.43 -29.95
C ASN A 138 -3.35 -13.28 -30.32
N SER A 139 -3.88 -12.17 -30.84
CA SER A 139 -3.07 -10.98 -31.14
C SER A 139 -2.40 -10.41 -29.87
N LEU A 140 -3.14 -10.36 -28.75
CA LEU A 140 -2.59 -9.91 -27.46
C LEU A 140 -1.53 -10.88 -26.95
N VAL A 141 -1.79 -12.18 -26.99
CA VAL A 141 -0.85 -13.23 -26.57
C VAL A 141 0.46 -13.16 -27.36
N MET A 142 0.37 -13.02 -28.69
CA MET A 142 1.57 -12.87 -29.53
C MET A 142 2.37 -11.63 -29.17
N LYS A 143 1.70 -10.48 -29.00
CA LYS A 143 2.37 -9.23 -28.59
C LYS A 143 3.03 -9.33 -27.23
N VAL A 144 2.42 -10.06 -26.28
CA VAL A 144 3.02 -10.31 -24.96
C VAL A 144 4.25 -11.20 -25.08
N ASN A 145 4.14 -12.30 -25.83
CA ASN A 145 5.27 -13.23 -26.04
C ASN A 145 6.45 -12.58 -26.78
N ASN A 146 6.16 -11.62 -27.67
CA ASN A 146 7.17 -10.85 -28.38
C ASN A 146 7.74 -9.67 -27.57
N GLY A 147 7.21 -9.40 -26.37
CA GLY A 147 7.63 -8.28 -25.52
C GLY A 147 7.12 -6.90 -25.98
N GLU A 148 6.20 -6.84 -26.95
CA GLU A 148 5.56 -5.61 -27.43
C GLU A 148 4.53 -5.08 -26.43
N VAL A 149 3.83 -5.98 -25.73
CA VAL A 149 2.93 -5.65 -24.61
C VAL A 149 3.51 -6.24 -23.34
N LYS A 150 3.65 -5.41 -22.30
CA LYS A 150 4.13 -5.84 -20.99
C LYS A 150 2.97 -5.92 -20.01
N LEU A 151 2.88 -7.03 -19.29
CA LEU A 151 1.88 -7.24 -18.25
C LEU A 151 2.56 -7.13 -16.89
N PRO A 152 2.09 -6.25 -15.98
CA PRO A 152 2.76 -6.04 -14.69
C PRO A 152 2.98 -7.31 -13.86
N TYR A 153 2.09 -8.31 -13.96
CA TYR A 153 2.25 -9.56 -13.21
C TYR A 153 3.43 -10.41 -13.71
N LEU A 154 3.82 -10.30 -14.99
CA LEU A 154 4.97 -11.00 -15.54
C LEU A 154 6.27 -10.45 -14.95
N GLU A 155 6.35 -9.13 -14.78
CA GLU A 155 7.51 -8.47 -14.17
C GLU A 155 7.55 -8.68 -12.64
N LYS A 156 6.38 -8.71 -11.99
CA LYS A 156 6.28 -8.94 -10.54
C LYS A 156 6.55 -10.40 -10.14
N GLY A 157 6.26 -11.34 -11.03
CA GLY A 157 6.25 -12.77 -10.73
C GLY A 157 4.90 -13.25 -10.18
N ILE A 158 4.50 -14.46 -10.59
CA ILE A 158 3.19 -15.04 -10.26
C ILE A 158 3.03 -15.21 -8.75
N ASP A 159 4.04 -15.73 -8.05
CA ASP A 159 3.97 -16.00 -6.61
C ASP A 159 3.71 -14.74 -5.79
N VAL A 160 4.36 -13.63 -6.17
CA VAL A 160 4.18 -12.33 -5.51
C VAL A 160 2.74 -11.83 -5.70
N VAL A 161 2.22 -11.94 -6.93
CA VAL A 161 0.85 -11.50 -7.24
C VAL A 161 -0.18 -12.36 -6.55
N MET A 162 0.02 -13.69 -6.51
CA MET A 162 -0.88 -14.61 -5.78
C MET A 162 -0.92 -14.28 -4.29
N ASN A 163 0.23 -14.07 -3.66
CA ASN A 163 0.28 -13.65 -2.26
C ASN A 163 -0.39 -12.28 -2.03
N GLU A 164 -0.21 -11.30 -2.93
CA GLU A 164 -0.94 -10.02 -2.84
C GLU A 164 -2.47 -10.23 -2.91
N ILE A 165 -2.95 -11.12 -3.78
CA ILE A 165 -4.37 -11.45 -3.94
C ILE A 165 -4.92 -12.09 -2.66
N GLU A 166 -4.22 -13.10 -2.13
CA GLU A 166 -4.62 -13.80 -0.89
C GLU A 166 -4.69 -12.84 0.29
N GLN A 167 -3.64 -12.04 0.49
CA GLN A 167 -3.57 -11.08 1.59
C GLN A 167 -4.69 -10.04 1.51
N ARG A 168 -4.88 -9.41 0.35
CA ARG A 168 -5.91 -8.37 0.18
C ARG A 168 -7.32 -8.94 0.34
N SER A 169 -7.58 -10.12 -0.22
CA SER A 169 -8.91 -10.76 -0.11
C SER A 169 -9.25 -11.10 1.34
N THR A 170 -8.25 -11.60 2.10
CA THR A 170 -8.39 -11.88 3.53
C THR A 170 -8.66 -10.61 4.32
N LEU A 171 -7.83 -9.58 4.16
CA LEU A 171 -7.99 -8.31 4.88
C LEU A 171 -9.36 -7.64 4.62
N VAL A 172 -9.85 -7.70 3.38
CA VAL A 172 -11.19 -7.18 3.05
C VAL A 172 -12.27 -7.99 3.77
N THR A 173 -12.15 -9.31 3.79
CA THR A 173 -13.11 -10.18 4.47
C THR A 173 -13.10 -9.93 5.98
N ASP A 174 -11.93 -9.80 6.60
CA ASP A 174 -11.79 -9.49 8.03
C ASP A 174 -12.41 -8.13 8.36
N ALA A 175 -12.19 -7.12 7.53
CA ALA A 175 -12.81 -5.81 7.69
C ALA A 175 -14.35 -5.88 7.62
N LEU A 176 -14.90 -6.68 6.71
CA LEU A 176 -16.34 -6.91 6.62
C LEU A 176 -16.88 -7.65 7.86
N ILE A 177 -16.16 -8.64 8.39
CA ILE A 177 -16.55 -9.37 9.59
C ILE A 177 -16.54 -8.46 10.82
N ALA A 178 -15.50 -7.63 10.99
CA ALA A 178 -15.35 -6.73 12.13
C ALA A 178 -16.43 -5.63 12.20
N ASN A 179 -17.09 -5.32 11.07
CA ASN A 179 -18.11 -4.28 10.96
C ASN A 179 -19.53 -4.82 10.71
N LYS A 180 -19.74 -6.13 10.90
CA LYS A 180 -21.07 -6.75 10.96
C LYS A 180 -21.60 -6.75 12.38
#